data_AF-A0A3B9R519-F1
#
_entry.id   AF-A0A3B9R519-F1
#
_cell.length_a   1.000
_cell.length_b   1.000
_cell.length_c   1.000
_cell.angle_alpha   90.00
_cell.angle_beta   90.00
_cell.angle_gamma   90.00
#
_symmetry.space_group_name_H-M   'P 1'
#
loop_
_entity.id
_entity.type
_entity.pdbx_description
1 polymer ?
#
loop_
_entity_poly.entity_id
_entity_poly.type
_entity_poly.pdbx_seq_one_letter_code
_entity_poly.pdbx_strand_id
1 'polypeptide(L)'
;MAVLSKAKPYKDKVQESDKSSKECSLGQKDCCTNSTFVKKADNNAKKAQFDLSTDHIVFLQTFFYTYVNLFEGLELKVVPFTTYDPPFLEKDILVLHETFLI
;
A
#
# COMPACT_ATOMS: atom_id res chain seq x y z
N MET A 1 0.83 -17.76 2.52
CA MET A 1 2.16 -17.73 3.19
C MET A 1 2.88 -16.45 2.78
N ALA A 2 3.09 -15.51 3.70
CA ALA A 2 3.89 -14.32 3.41
C ALA A 2 5.37 -14.62 3.63
N VAL A 3 6.20 -14.41 2.60
CA VAL A 3 7.66 -14.62 2.68
C VAL A 3 8.32 -13.30 3.10
N LEU A 4 8.59 -13.15 4.39
CA LEU A 4 9.37 -12.04 4.93
C LEU A 4 10.87 -12.35 4.78
N SER A 5 11.42 -12.02 3.61
CA SER A 5 12.86 -12.12 3.40
C SER A 5 13.58 -10.99 4.14
N LYS A 6 14.57 -11.34 4.96
CA LYS A 6 15.41 -10.36 5.67
C LYS A 6 16.36 -9.69 4.67
N ALA A 7 16.24 -8.36 4.54
CA ALA A 7 17.20 -7.58 3.77
C ALA A 7 18.54 -7.45 4.52
N LYS A 8 19.66 -7.46 3.78
CA LYS A 8 20.99 -7.19 4.34
C LYS A 8 21.12 -5.71 4.74
N PRO A 9 21.71 -5.40 5.90
CA PRO A 9 21.99 -4.02 6.27
C PRO A 9 23.12 -3.47 5.40
N TYR A 10 22.83 -2.41 4.64
CA TYR A 10 23.83 -1.63 3.94
C TYR A 10 24.58 -0.74 4.93
N LYS A 11 25.90 -0.64 4.76
CA LYS A 11 26.83 -0.11 5.76
C LYS A 11 27.36 1.25 5.30
N ASP A 12 26.69 2.33 5.67
CA ASP A 12 27.17 3.70 5.39
C ASP A 12 27.73 4.40 6.63
N LYS A 13 28.78 5.20 6.38
CA LYS A 13 29.47 6.02 7.38
C LYS A 13 28.68 7.29 7.67
N VAL A 14 28.51 7.59 8.96
CA VAL A 14 27.85 8.78 9.47
C VAL A 14 28.78 10.00 9.33
N GLN A 15 28.28 11.07 8.72
CA GLN A 15 28.81 12.42 8.91
C GLN A 15 27.64 13.36 9.24
N GLU A 16 27.78 14.06 10.36
CA GLU A 16 26.91 15.15 10.80
C GLU A 16 27.39 16.43 10.10
N SER A 17 26.49 17.15 9.43
CA SER A 17 26.81 18.43 8.81
C SER A 17 25.84 19.51 9.29
N ASP A 18 26.38 20.43 10.08
CA ASP A 18 25.78 21.74 10.35
C ASP A 18 25.42 22.44 9.03
N LYS A 19 24.19 22.96 8.95
CA LYS A 19 23.67 23.68 7.79
C LYS A 19 24.43 25.00 7.61
N SER A 20 25.40 25.03 6.70
CA SER A 20 25.74 26.26 5.97
C SER A 20 24.84 26.34 4.75
N SER A 21 23.86 27.26 4.79
CA SER A 21 22.96 27.55 3.68
C SER A 21 23.76 28.14 2.52
N LYS A 22 24.15 27.31 1.55
CA LYS A 22 24.71 27.79 0.28
C LYS A 22 23.55 28.15 -0.65
N GLU A 23 23.47 29.42 -1.01
CA GLU A 23 22.52 29.96 -1.98
C GLU A 23 22.83 29.35 -3.36
N CYS A 24 21.90 28.56 -3.90
CA CYS A 24 22.12 27.84 -5.15
C CYS A 24 21.59 28.63 -6.34
N SER A 25 22.51 29.14 -7.16
CA SER A 25 22.17 29.90 -8.37
C SER A 25 21.89 28.97 -9.55
N LEU A 26 20.98 29.41 -10.44
CA LEU A 26 20.62 28.68 -11.66
C LEU A 26 21.84 28.60 -12.60
N GLY A 27 22.40 27.40 -12.76
CA GLY A 27 23.56 27.11 -13.63
C GLY A 27 24.64 26.24 -12.99
N GLN A 28 24.60 26.00 -11.68
CA GLN A 28 25.55 25.13 -10.99
C GLN A 28 25.09 23.66 -11.03
N LYS A 29 25.96 22.76 -11.50
CA LYS A 29 25.63 21.34 -11.71
C LYS A 29 25.49 20.51 -10.41
N ASP A 30 25.94 21.02 -9.26
CA ASP A 30 26.03 20.27 -8.00
C ASP A 30 25.42 21.03 -6.81
N CYS A 31 24.16 21.41 -6.95
CA CYS A 31 23.40 22.10 -5.92
C CYS A 31 22.81 21.20 -4.83
N CYS A 32 22.78 19.88 -5.06
CA CYS A 32 22.17 18.93 -4.16
C CYS A 32 23.22 18.28 -3.27
N THR A 33 23.26 18.67 -2.00
CA THR A 33 24.00 17.90 -0.99
C THR A 33 23.21 16.63 -0.69
N ASN A 34 23.77 15.46 -1.00
CA ASN A 34 23.17 14.16 -0.67
C ASN A 34 23.21 13.93 0.86
N SER A 35 22.33 14.60 1.60
CA SER A 35 22.16 14.38 3.02
C SER A 35 21.15 13.26 3.25
N THR A 36 21.61 12.11 3.72
CA THR A 36 20.74 11.02 4.15
C THR A 36 20.33 11.26 5.61
N PHE A 37 19.04 11.51 5.86
CA PHE A 37 18.52 11.56 7.21
C PHE A 37 18.13 10.15 7.67
N VAL A 38 18.90 9.57 8.59
CA VAL A 38 18.53 8.31 9.24
C VAL A 38 17.70 8.65 10.47
N LYS A 39 16.37 8.62 10.32
CA LYS A 39 15.47 8.71 11.47
C LYS A 39 15.50 7.36 12.19
N LYS A 40 16.29 7.26 13.27
CA LYS A 40 16.26 6.10 14.15
C LYS A 40 14.84 5.97 14.71
N ALA A 41 14.23 4.80 14.56
CA ALA A 41 12.97 4.50 15.22
C ALA A 41 13.17 4.71 16.73
N ASP A 42 12.29 5.48 17.34
CA ASP A 42 12.34 5.70 18.78
C ASP A 42 12.04 4.37 19.49
N ASN A 43 12.99 3.87 20.27
CA ASN A 43 12.82 2.66 21.06
C ASN A 43 11.79 2.85 22.20
N ASN A 44 11.35 4.09 22.48
CA ASN A 44 10.28 4.39 23.43
C ASN A 44 8.88 4.40 22.80
N ALA A 45 8.73 3.99 21.53
CA ALA A 45 7.41 3.78 20.95
C ALA A 45 6.66 2.77 21.84
N LYS A 46 5.61 3.25 22.52
CA LYS A 46 4.77 2.40 23.36
C LYS A 46 4.30 1.23 22.51
N LYS A 47 4.75 0.02 22.87
CA LYS A 47 4.28 -1.20 22.23
C LYS A 47 2.76 -1.19 22.36
N ALA A 48 2.05 -1.24 21.24
CA ALA A 48 0.60 -1.31 21.26
C ALA A 48 0.23 -2.56 22.06
N GLN A 49 -0.32 -2.35 23.26
CA GLN A 49 -0.77 -3.42 24.12
C GLN A 49 -2.23 -3.64 23.77
N PHE A 50 -2.48 -4.72 23.04
CA PHE A 50 -3.83 -5.10 22.67
C PHE A 50 -4.40 -5.96 23.80
N ASP A 51 -5.48 -5.49 24.43
CA ASP A 51 -6.22 -6.28 25.41
C ASP A 51 -7.14 -7.23 24.65
N LEU A 52 -7.00 -8.54 24.89
CA LEU A 52 -7.83 -9.57 24.28
C LEU A 52 -9.07 -9.78 25.16
N SER A 53 -9.97 -8.81 25.12
CA SER A 53 -11.30 -8.96 25.73
C SER A 53 -12.19 -9.89 24.89
N THR A 54 -13.22 -10.46 25.51
CA THR A 54 -14.21 -11.31 24.83
C THR A 54 -14.82 -10.60 23.61
N ASP A 55 -15.14 -9.31 23.74
CA ASP A 55 -15.75 -8.52 22.67
C ASP A 55 -14.81 -8.38 21.47
N HIS A 56 -13.50 -8.22 21.72
CA HIS A 56 -12.50 -8.18 20.65
C HIS A 56 -12.40 -9.52 19.92
N ILE A 57 -12.46 -10.65 20.63
CA ILE A 57 -12.42 -11.98 20.01
C ILE A 57 -13.68 -12.19 19.15
N VAL A 58 -14.86 -11.83 19.66
CA VAL A 58 -16.12 -11.93 18.91
C VAL A 58 -16.08 -11.06 17.66
N PHE A 59 -15.58 -9.82 17.77
CA PHE A 59 -15.40 -8.94 16.62
C PHE A 59 -14.44 -9.53 15.59
N LEU A 60 -13.26 -10.00 16.01
CA LEU A 60 -12.30 -10.60 15.07
C LEU A 60 -12.91 -11.83 14.39
N GLN A 61 -13.54 -12.72 15.14
CA GLN A 61 -14.13 -13.94 14.60
C GLN A 61 -15.24 -13.63 13.59
N THR A 62 -16.12 -12.68 13.90
CA THR A 62 -17.18 -12.26 12.96
C THR A 62 -16.59 -11.58 11.73
N PHE A 63 -15.61 -10.70 11.88
CA PHE A 63 -14.91 -10.06 10.78
C PHE A 63 -14.24 -11.09 9.85
N PHE A 64 -13.48 -12.05 10.40
CA PHE A 64 -12.85 -13.08 9.57
C PHE A 64 -13.89 -13.97 8.90
N TYR A 65 -14.94 -14.38 9.61
CA TYR A 65 -16.00 -15.22 9.06
C TYR A 65 -16.72 -14.56 7.88
N THR A 66 -17.02 -13.26 7.96
CA THR A 66 -17.72 -12.55 6.87
C THR A 66 -16.83 -12.33 5.65
N TYR A 67 -15.52 -12.17 5.84
CA TYR A 67 -14.59 -11.82 4.75
C TYR A 67 -13.71 -12.98 4.27
N VAL A 68 -13.78 -14.18 4.85
CA VAL A 68 -12.92 -15.32 4.46
C VAL A 68 -13.02 -15.65 2.97
N ASN A 69 -14.24 -15.58 2.41
CA ASN A 69 -14.51 -15.87 1.00
C ASN A 69 -13.82 -14.89 0.04
N LEU A 70 -13.40 -13.71 0.51
CA LEU A 70 -12.66 -12.74 -0.30
C LEU A 70 -11.21 -13.19 -0.56
N PHE A 71 -10.68 -14.07 0.29
CA PHE A 71 -9.29 -14.52 0.22
C PHE A 71 -9.17 -15.97 -0.26
N GLU A 72 -10.04 -16.87 0.19
CA GLU A 72 -9.99 -18.29 -0.15
C GLU A 72 -10.77 -18.61 -1.45
N GLY A 73 -11.69 -17.72 -1.85
CA GLY A 73 -12.62 -17.97 -2.94
C GLY A 73 -13.69 -19.00 -2.56
N LEU A 74 -14.73 -19.10 -3.38
CA LEU A 74 -15.79 -20.10 -3.20
C LEU A 74 -15.32 -21.46 -3.76
N GLU A 75 -15.59 -22.56 -3.03
CA GLU A 75 -15.30 -23.94 -3.48
C GLU A 75 -15.90 -24.19 -4.87
N LEU A 76 -17.14 -23.72 -5.07
CA LEU A 76 -17.77 -23.66 -6.37
C LEU A 76 -17.61 -22.24 -6.93
N LYS A 77 -16.84 -22.11 -8.02
CA LYS A 77 -16.77 -20.88 -8.81
C LYS A 77 -18.09 -20.68 -9.55
N VAL A 78 -19.11 -20.19 -8.86
CA VAL A 78 -20.33 -19.72 -9.50
C VAL A 78 -19.98 -18.46 -10.27
N VAL A 79 -19.86 -18.56 -11.59
CA VAL A 79 -19.76 -17.38 -12.44
C VAL A 79 -21.15 -16.76 -12.49
N PRO A 80 -21.36 -15.57 -11.89
CA PRO A 80 -22.65 -14.91 -11.97
C PRO A 80 -22.93 -14.53 -13.44
N PHE A 81 -24.21 -14.47 -13.81
CA PHE A 81 -24.64 -14.03 -15.15
C PHE A 81 -24.23 -14.95 -16.32
N THR A 82 -23.90 -16.22 -16.08
CA THR A 82 -23.62 -17.20 -17.16
C THR A 82 -24.79 -17.43 -18.10
N THR A 83 -26.01 -17.25 -17.62
CA THR A 83 -27.24 -17.39 -18.39
C THR A 83 -27.88 -16.05 -18.76
N TYR A 84 -27.19 -14.94 -18.50
CA TYR A 84 -27.68 -13.62 -18.85
C TYR A 84 -27.17 -13.25 -20.24
N ASP A 85 -28.08 -13.13 -21.19
CA ASP A 85 -27.73 -12.55 -22.48
C ASP A 85 -27.38 -11.07 -22.26
N PRO A 86 -26.20 -10.61 -22.74
CA PRO A 86 -25.84 -9.20 -22.65
C PRO A 86 -26.96 -8.33 -23.23
N PRO A 87 -27.24 -7.16 -22.64
CA PRO A 87 -28.27 -6.28 -23.18
C PRO A 87 -27.91 -5.92 -24.61
N PHE A 88 -28.91 -5.87 -25.48
CA PHE A 88 -28.71 -5.45 -26.85
C PHE A 88 -28.30 -3.98 -26.89
N LEU A 89 -27.03 -3.70 -27.18
CA LEU A 89 -26.50 -2.35 -27.32
C LEU A 89 -26.91 -1.80 -28.69
N GLU A 90 -27.92 -0.94 -28.74
CA GLU A 90 -28.31 -0.27 -29.99
C GLU A 90 -27.18 0.61 -30.56
N LYS A 91 -26.37 1.20 -29.67
CA LYS A 91 -25.23 2.05 -29.99
C LYS A 91 -24.12 1.87 -28.98
N ASP A 92 -22.88 1.95 -29.43
CA ASP A 92 -21.73 2.02 -28.55
C ASP A 92 -21.65 3.42 -27.92
N ILE A 93 -21.94 3.50 -26.63
CA ILE A 93 -22.01 4.77 -25.87
C ILE A 93 -20.62 5.41 -25.75
N LEU A 94 -19.55 4.60 -25.63
CA LEU A 94 -18.18 5.10 -25.52
C LEU A 94 -17.72 5.72 -26.84
N VAL A 95 -18.05 5.08 -27.96
CA VAL A 95 -17.83 5.64 -29.30
C VAL A 95 -18.70 6.87 -29.54
N LEU A 96 -19.99 6.81 -29.17
CA LEU A 96 -20.94 7.93 -29.36
C LEU A 96 -20.51 9.20 -28.61
N HIS A 97 -19.91 9.05 -27.43
CA HIS A 97 -19.46 10.16 -26.60
C HIS A 97 -17.95 10.42 -26.68
N GLU A 98 -17.23 9.70 -27.55
CA GLU A 98 -15.77 9.78 -27.68
C GLU A 98 -15.04 9.64 -26.32
N THR A 99 -15.57 8.79 -25.43
CA THR A 99 -15.00 8.55 -24.10
C THR A 99 -14.18 7.27 -24.11
N PHE A 100 -12.85 7.43 -24.10
CA PHE A 100 -11.92 6.31 -24.04
C PHE A 100 -11.28 6.26 -22.65
N LEU A 101 -11.22 5.06 -22.06
CA LEU A 101 -10.41 4.84 -20.85
C LEU A 101 -8.93 4.98 -21.23
N ILE A 102 -8.21 5.88 -20.55
CA ILE A 102 -6.76 6.12 -20.70
C ILE A 102 -5.99 5.22 -19.73
#